data_AF-A0A7S0C8R8-F1
#
_entry.id   AF-A0A7S0C8R8-F1
#
_cell.length_a   1.000
_cell.length_b   1.000
_cell.length_c   1.000
_cell.angle_alpha   90.00
_cell.angle_beta   90.00
_cell.angle_gamma   90.00
#
_symmetry.space_group_name_H-M   'P 1'
#
loop_
_entity.id
_entity.type
_entity.pdbx_description
1 polymer ?
#
loop_
_entity_poly.entity_id
_entity_poly.type
_entity_poly.pdbx_seq_one_letter_code
_entity_poly.pdbx_strand_id
1 'polypeptide(L)'
;SESKNNLVLNKKRNPSHPSIGGIAAKRRELRERQNLIEEEKCEIEQDVEEARTKLNETIKEGSIYRIKAEEARRKKMLVKEAKQTTIDDLTRGVLYYDKLGFDFERAGNRLRFNFTQVDHDDPKRGFSFALDVNENDIYEVDECNPPLRASTITSLIDALNTSGNTNPDFSTFVRGMRNAFKATL
;
A
#
# COMPACT_ATOMS: atom_id res chain seq x y z
N SER A 1 -54.59 100.68 43.52
CA SER A 1 -55.76 101.17 42.77
C SER A 1 -55.70 100.57 41.39
N GLU A 2 -56.48 99.51 41.20
CA GLU A 2 -57.52 99.37 40.16
C GLU A 2 -56.96 98.88 38.81
N SER A 3 -57.09 97.59 38.56
CA SER A 3 -58.25 96.97 37.88
C SER A 3 -58.23 97.22 36.39
N LYS A 4 -58.03 96.15 35.60
CA LYS A 4 -59.12 95.57 34.81
C LYS A 4 -58.75 94.22 34.21
N ASN A 5 -59.76 93.36 34.27
CA ASN A 5 -59.82 91.94 33.94
C ASN A 5 -59.91 91.68 32.43
N ASN A 6 -59.42 90.49 32.05
CA ASN A 6 -59.89 89.56 31.02
C ASN A 6 -60.51 90.09 29.71
N LEU A 7 -59.90 89.71 28.59
CA LEU A 7 -60.65 89.07 27.51
C LEU A 7 -59.78 88.09 26.71
N VAL A 8 -60.25 86.84 26.70
CA VAL A 8 -59.79 85.69 25.94
C VAL A 8 -59.77 85.98 24.43
N LEU A 9 -58.69 85.65 23.73
CA LEU A 9 -58.74 85.29 22.30
C LEU A 9 -57.63 84.29 21.95
N ASN A 10 -58.01 83.03 22.08
CA ASN A 10 -57.34 81.85 21.57
C ASN A 10 -57.39 81.88 20.02
N LYS A 11 -56.26 82.00 19.32
CA LYS A 11 -56.21 81.75 17.87
C LYS A 11 -54.92 81.02 17.45
N LYS A 12 -55.04 79.69 17.54
CA LYS A 12 -54.53 78.67 16.62
C LYS A 12 -53.21 78.99 15.90
N ARG A 13 -52.14 78.33 16.36
CA ARG A 13 -51.00 77.92 15.53
C ARG A 13 -51.54 77.24 14.26
N ASN A 14 -51.18 77.75 13.08
CA ASN A 14 -51.33 77.05 11.81
C ASN A 14 -50.46 75.78 11.84
N PRO A 15 -51.03 74.57 11.71
CA PRO A 15 -50.25 73.45 11.22
C PRO A 15 -50.18 73.58 9.70
N SER A 16 -48.98 73.82 9.18
CA SER A 16 -48.67 73.65 7.77
C SER A 16 -49.04 72.23 7.33
N HIS A 17 -50.21 72.08 6.69
CA HIS A 17 -50.62 70.84 6.04
C HIS A 17 -49.56 70.44 5.00
N PRO A 18 -49.01 69.21 5.05
CA PRO A 18 -48.17 68.72 3.96
C PRO A 18 -49.05 68.57 2.72
N SER A 19 -48.65 69.24 1.64
CA SER A 19 -49.24 69.10 0.31
C SER A 19 -49.41 67.62 -0.05
N ILE A 20 -50.62 67.23 -0.46
CA ILE A 20 -51.00 65.89 -0.91
C ILE A 20 -50.05 65.38 -2.02
N GLY A 21 -49.46 66.30 -2.80
CA GLY A 21 -48.43 65.97 -3.80
C GLY A 21 -47.13 65.42 -3.21
N GLY A 22 -46.71 65.86 -2.02
CA GLY A 22 -45.46 65.42 -1.38
C GLY A 22 -45.53 64.00 -0.80
N ILE A 23 -46.70 63.61 -0.28
CA ILE A 23 -46.92 62.27 0.28
C ILE A 23 -46.95 61.22 -0.84
N ALA A 24 -47.59 61.55 -1.98
CA ALA A 24 -47.64 60.67 -3.14
C ALA A 24 -46.25 60.46 -3.78
N ALA A 25 -45.44 61.52 -3.86
CA ALA A 25 -44.07 61.45 -4.36
C ALA A 25 -43.17 60.58 -3.46
N LYS A 26 -43.21 60.79 -2.14
CA LYS A 26 -42.40 60.00 -1.19
C LYS A 26 -42.79 58.51 -1.16
N ARG A 27 -44.08 58.19 -1.34
CA ARG A 27 -44.54 56.79 -1.49
C ARG A 27 -44.08 56.15 -2.80
N ARG A 28 -43.83 56.93 -3.85
CA ARG A 28 -43.29 56.43 -5.12
C ARG A 28 -41.80 56.11 -4.96
N GLU A 29 -41.04 57.04 -4.41
CA GLU A 29 -39.61 56.88 -4.11
C GLU A 29 -39.35 55.68 -3.18
N LEU A 30 -40.16 55.49 -2.13
CA LEU A 30 -40.04 54.33 -1.24
C LEU A 30 -40.31 53.00 -1.96
N ARG A 31 -41.23 52.97 -2.93
CA ARG A 31 -41.51 51.76 -3.73
C ARG A 31 -40.40 51.46 -4.71
N GLU A 32 -39.86 52.48 -5.37
CA GLU A 32 -38.70 52.33 -6.24
C GLU A 32 -37.49 51.80 -5.45
N ARG A 33 -37.25 52.34 -4.26
CA ARG A 33 -36.19 51.84 -3.37
C ARG A 33 -36.45 50.43 -2.86
N GLN A 34 -37.70 50.08 -2.54
CA GLN A 34 -38.05 48.70 -2.16
C GLN A 34 -37.82 47.71 -3.29
N ASN A 35 -38.14 48.08 -4.53
CA ASN A 35 -37.88 47.24 -5.70
C ASN A 35 -36.37 47.05 -5.91
N LEU A 36 -35.57 48.11 -5.82
CA LEU A 36 -34.11 48.01 -5.93
C LEU A 36 -33.50 47.10 -4.85
N ILE A 37 -33.99 47.19 -3.61
CA ILE A 37 -33.54 46.33 -2.51
C ILE A 37 -33.93 44.87 -2.77
N GLU A 38 -35.12 44.60 -3.29
CA GLU A 38 -35.55 43.22 -3.57
C GLU A 38 -34.79 42.62 -4.76
N GLU A 39 -34.45 43.43 -5.77
CA GLU A 39 -33.57 43.03 -6.88
C GLU A 39 -32.17 42.68 -6.36
N GLU A 40 -31.55 43.56 -5.57
CA GLU A 40 -30.22 43.31 -4.98
C GLU A 40 -30.22 42.10 -4.04
N LYS A 41 -31.29 41.90 -3.27
CA LYS A 41 -31.45 40.73 -2.40
C LYS A 41 -31.54 39.44 -3.22
N CYS A 42 -32.27 39.44 -4.33
CA CYS A 42 -32.38 38.29 -5.23
C CYS A 42 -30.99 37.92 -5.81
N GLU A 43 -30.22 38.91 -6.23
CA GLU A 43 -28.85 38.72 -6.74
C GLU A 43 -27.94 38.11 -5.65
N ILE A 44 -27.97 38.66 -4.43
CA ILE A 44 -27.20 38.14 -3.30
C ILE A 44 -27.60 36.70 -2.95
N GLU A 45 -28.89 36.37 -2.95
CA GLU A 45 -29.38 35.01 -2.69
C GLU A 45 -28.88 34.02 -3.74
N GLN A 46 -28.84 34.44 -5.01
CA GLN A 46 -28.31 33.62 -6.10
C GLN A 46 -26.80 33.39 -5.94
N ASP A 47 -26.02 34.44 -5.64
CA ASP A 47 -24.57 34.33 -5.41
C ASP A 47 -24.23 33.43 -4.22
N VAL A 48 -25.03 33.51 -3.15
CA VAL A 48 -24.85 32.64 -1.97
C VAL A 48 -25.06 31.17 -2.33
N GLU A 49 -26.07 30.84 -3.13
CA GLU A 49 -26.31 29.45 -3.52
C GLU A 49 -25.27 28.92 -4.51
N GLU A 50 -24.79 29.76 -5.42
CA GLU A 50 -23.66 29.41 -6.28
C GLU A 50 -22.40 29.13 -5.47
N ALA A 51 -22.10 29.99 -4.48
CA ALA A 51 -20.94 29.81 -3.60
C ALA A 51 -21.06 28.54 -2.74
N ARG A 52 -22.27 28.24 -2.23
CA ARG A 52 -22.55 27.01 -1.48
C ARG A 52 -22.35 25.76 -2.33
N THR A 53 -22.83 25.79 -3.57
CA THR A 53 -22.68 24.67 -4.51
C THR A 53 -21.19 24.40 -4.81
N LYS A 54 -20.44 25.44 -5.17
CA LYS A 54 -18.99 25.35 -5.44
C LYS A 54 -18.21 24.86 -4.22
N LEU A 55 -18.56 25.32 -3.02
CA LEU A 55 -17.94 24.86 -1.76
C LEU A 55 -18.18 23.36 -1.53
N ASN A 56 -19.42 22.90 -1.71
CA ASN A 56 -19.77 21.49 -1.54
C ASN A 56 -19.06 20.58 -2.56
N GLU A 57 -18.93 21.01 -3.81
CA GLU A 57 -18.17 20.30 -4.84
C GLU A 57 -16.69 20.19 -4.46
N THR A 58 -16.07 21.29 -4.06
CA THR A 58 -14.67 21.32 -3.62
C THR A 58 -14.41 20.40 -2.43
N ILE A 59 -15.33 20.38 -1.45
CA ILE A 59 -15.24 19.49 -0.28
C ILE A 59 -15.33 18.01 -0.72
N LYS A 60 -16.25 17.68 -1.62
CA LYS A 60 -16.39 16.32 -2.16
C LYS A 60 -15.12 15.89 -2.89
N GLU A 61 -14.60 16.73 -3.78
CA GLU A 61 -13.35 16.45 -4.48
C GLU A 61 -12.18 16.25 -3.51
N GLY A 62 -12.01 17.15 -2.53
CA GLY A 62 -10.99 17.02 -1.48
C GLY A 62 -11.08 15.72 -0.69
N SER A 63 -12.30 15.26 -0.38
CA SER A 63 -12.50 13.98 0.32
C SER A 63 -12.12 12.78 -0.55
N ILE A 64 -12.43 12.80 -1.86
CA ILE A 64 -12.03 11.77 -2.81
C ILE A 64 -10.50 11.70 -2.93
N TYR A 65 -9.82 12.84 -3.02
CA TYR A 65 -8.34 12.87 -3.09
C TYR A 65 -7.70 12.31 -1.82
N ARG A 66 -8.24 12.62 -0.64
CA ARG A 66 -7.77 12.07 0.64
C ARG A 66 -7.91 10.56 0.71
N ILE A 67 -9.08 10.03 0.33
CA ILE A 67 -9.34 8.58 0.33
C ILE A 67 -8.36 7.87 -0.63
N LYS A 68 -8.19 8.38 -1.85
CA LYS A 68 -7.23 7.82 -2.82
C LYS A 68 -5.79 7.83 -2.30
N ALA A 69 -5.38 8.91 -1.62
CA ALA A 69 -4.04 9.02 -1.05
C ALA A 69 -3.81 8.03 0.10
N GLU A 70 -4.81 7.82 0.96
CA GLU A 70 -4.76 6.83 2.03
C GLU A 70 -4.71 5.39 1.49
N GLU A 71 -5.51 5.07 0.47
CA GLU A 71 -5.46 3.77 -0.20
C GLU A 71 -4.09 3.51 -0.84
N ALA A 72 -3.51 4.49 -1.52
CA ALA A 72 -2.19 4.38 -2.13
C ALA A 72 -1.10 4.15 -1.06
N ARG A 73 -1.18 4.86 0.07
CA ARG A 73 -0.26 4.66 1.21
C ARG A 73 -0.39 3.26 1.80
N ARG A 74 -1.63 2.78 1.99
CA ARG A 74 -1.90 1.43 2.51
C ARG A 74 -1.36 0.35 1.58
N LYS A 75 -1.60 0.45 0.27
CA LYS A 75 -1.05 -0.47 -0.73
C LYS A 75 0.48 -0.47 -0.71
N LYS A 76 1.11 0.71 -0.65
CA LYS A 76 2.58 0.83 -0.57
C LYS A 76 3.15 0.17 0.69
N MET A 77 2.49 0.31 1.83
CA MET A 77 2.90 -0.31 3.10
C MET A 77 2.80 -1.83 3.03
N LEU A 78 1.69 -2.37 2.52
CA LEU A 78 1.53 -3.83 2.33
C LEU A 78 2.59 -4.42 1.40
N VAL A 79 2.89 -3.74 0.29
CA VAL A 79 3.95 -4.18 -0.63
C VAL A 79 5.34 -4.11 0.03
N LYS A 80 5.60 -3.08 0.84
CA LYS A 80 6.88 -2.95 1.56
C LYS A 80 7.03 -4.04 2.62
N GLU A 81 5.98 -4.32 3.38
CA GLU A 81 5.95 -5.37 4.39
C GLU A 81 6.12 -6.75 3.77
N ALA A 82 5.37 -7.06 2.72
CA ALA A 82 5.51 -8.32 1.98
C ALA A 82 6.95 -8.52 1.46
N LYS A 83 7.56 -7.49 0.87
CA LYS A 83 8.95 -7.53 0.40
C LYS A 83 9.95 -7.72 1.54
N GLN A 84 9.75 -7.06 2.67
CA GLN A 84 10.66 -7.19 3.82
C GLN A 84 10.62 -8.62 4.38
N THR A 85 9.44 -9.21 4.53
CA THR A 85 9.28 -10.60 5.00
C THR A 85 10.01 -11.58 4.07
N THR A 86 9.91 -11.40 2.74
CA THR A 86 10.58 -12.29 1.77
C THR A 86 12.11 -12.20 1.85
N ILE A 87 12.66 -10.99 2.03
CA ILE A 87 14.12 -10.80 2.11
C ILE A 87 14.66 -11.37 3.42
N ASP A 88 13.95 -11.16 4.52
CA ASP A 88 14.38 -11.66 5.83
C ASP A 88 14.32 -13.19 5.89
N ASP A 89 13.30 -13.82 5.27
CA ASP A 89 13.19 -15.28 5.18
C ASP A 89 14.27 -15.90 4.28
N LEU A 90 14.59 -15.26 3.15
CA LEU A 90 15.66 -15.73 2.27
C LEU A 90 17.03 -15.61 2.97
N THR A 91 17.27 -14.50 3.67
CA THR A 91 18.51 -14.26 4.42
C THR A 91 18.64 -15.26 5.58
N ARG A 92 17.56 -15.52 6.31
CA ARG A 92 17.53 -16.57 7.34
C ARG A 92 17.80 -17.94 6.74
N GLY A 93 17.15 -18.29 5.63
CA GLY A 93 17.36 -19.54 4.92
C GLY A 93 18.83 -19.79 4.62
N VAL A 94 19.50 -18.84 3.97
CA VAL A 94 20.94 -18.92 3.64
C VAL A 94 21.80 -19.09 4.89
N LEU A 95 21.55 -18.30 5.95
CA LEU A 95 22.30 -18.41 7.22
C LEU A 95 22.09 -19.75 7.95
N TYR A 96 20.92 -20.40 7.78
CA TYR A 96 20.68 -21.73 8.32
C TYR A 96 21.35 -22.83 7.47
N TYR A 97 21.43 -22.66 6.14
CA TYR A 97 22.16 -23.61 5.27
C TYR A 97 23.65 -23.67 5.61
N ASP A 98 24.30 -22.53 5.87
CA ASP A 98 25.70 -22.49 6.32
C ASP A 98 25.97 -23.33 7.58
N LYS A 99 24.97 -23.45 8.48
CA LYS A 99 25.10 -24.24 9.71
C LYS A 99 24.92 -25.75 9.49
N LEU A 100 24.36 -26.19 8.37
CA LEU A 100 24.10 -27.61 8.10
C LEU A 100 25.35 -28.41 7.75
N GLY A 101 26.47 -27.72 7.51
CA GLY A 101 27.66 -28.31 6.87
C GLY A 101 27.29 -28.83 5.48
N PHE A 102 26.50 -28.06 4.75
CA PHE A 102 26.02 -28.43 3.42
C PHE A 102 25.98 -27.20 2.54
N ASP A 103 26.66 -27.27 1.42
CA ASP A 103 26.62 -26.26 0.37
C ASP A 103 26.49 -26.94 -0.99
N PHE A 104 26.10 -26.16 -1.99
CA PHE A 104 26.16 -26.60 -3.37
C PHE A 104 26.51 -25.43 -4.27
N GLU A 105 27.25 -25.73 -5.34
CA GLU A 105 27.73 -24.75 -6.30
C GLU A 105 27.45 -25.25 -7.72
N ARG A 106 27.22 -24.31 -8.63
CA ARG A 106 27.17 -24.63 -10.05
C ARG A 106 28.61 -24.68 -10.58
N ALA A 107 29.05 -25.86 -10.99
CA ALA A 107 30.36 -26.11 -11.59
C ALA A 107 30.18 -26.36 -13.10
N GLY A 108 30.11 -25.27 -13.87
CA GLY A 108 29.82 -25.34 -15.31
C GLY A 108 28.37 -25.77 -15.59
N ASN A 109 28.20 -26.92 -16.24
CA ASN A 109 26.88 -27.52 -16.50
C ASN A 109 26.41 -28.46 -15.38
N ARG A 110 27.25 -28.68 -14.37
CA ARG A 110 27.00 -29.61 -13.26
C ARG A 110 26.63 -28.88 -11.98
N LEU A 111 25.95 -29.59 -11.10
CA LEU A 111 25.66 -29.17 -9.75
C LEU A 111 26.53 -29.96 -8.78
N ARG A 112 27.50 -29.29 -8.14
CA ARG A 112 28.35 -29.91 -7.12
C ARG A 112 27.75 -29.67 -5.75
N PHE A 113 27.68 -30.72 -4.96
CA PHE A 113 27.21 -30.71 -3.59
C PHE A 113 28.40 -30.99 -2.68
N ASN A 114 28.59 -30.18 -1.65
CA ASN A 114 29.63 -30.39 -0.65
C ASN A 114 29.00 -30.52 0.73
N PHE A 115 29.51 -31.47 1.49
CA PHE A 115 29.18 -31.70 2.88
C PHE A 115 30.42 -31.54 3.74
N THR A 116 30.23 -30.93 4.89
CA THR A 116 31.12 -30.95 6.05
C THR A 116 30.32 -31.47 7.26
N GLN A 117 30.98 -31.67 8.40
CA GLN A 117 30.31 -32.20 9.61
C GLN A 117 29.62 -33.55 9.35
N VAL A 118 30.17 -34.35 8.45
CA VAL A 118 29.77 -35.75 8.21
C VAL A 118 30.55 -36.65 9.15
N ASP A 119 31.86 -36.39 9.26
CA ASP A 119 32.79 -37.05 10.16
C ASP A 119 32.78 -36.34 11.52
N HIS A 120 32.50 -37.11 12.58
CA HIS A 120 32.44 -36.58 13.94
C HIS A 120 33.85 -36.33 14.50
N ASP A 121 34.83 -37.12 14.06
CA ASP A 121 36.21 -37.03 14.53
C ASP A 121 36.98 -35.94 13.78
N ASP A 122 36.59 -35.66 12.53
CA ASP A 122 37.05 -34.48 11.77
C ASP A 122 35.88 -33.72 11.11
N PRO A 123 35.21 -32.80 11.84
CA PRO A 123 34.07 -32.04 11.32
C PRO A 123 34.39 -31.15 10.12
N LYS A 124 35.67 -30.86 9.85
CA LYS A 124 36.11 -30.05 8.70
C LYS A 124 36.34 -30.89 7.45
N ARG A 125 36.39 -32.22 7.58
CA ARG A 125 36.54 -33.14 6.45
C ARG A 125 35.41 -32.93 5.44
N GLY A 126 35.81 -32.68 4.19
CA GLY A 126 34.89 -32.46 3.08
C GLY A 126 34.49 -33.76 2.38
N PHE A 127 33.22 -33.85 2.00
CA PHE A 127 32.64 -34.91 1.19
C PHE A 127 31.86 -34.25 0.07
N SER A 128 32.03 -34.66 -1.18
CA SER A 128 31.44 -33.97 -2.32
C SER A 128 31.00 -34.93 -3.39
N PHE A 129 29.97 -34.55 -4.15
CA PHE A 129 29.62 -35.22 -5.40
C PHE A 129 29.11 -34.21 -6.43
N ALA A 130 29.23 -34.53 -7.72
CA ALA A 130 28.71 -33.71 -8.81
C ALA A 130 27.59 -34.45 -9.54
N LEU A 131 26.46 -33.76 -9.69
CA LEU A 131 25.30 -34.22 -10.44
C LEU A 131 25.28 -33.53 -11.81
N ASP A 132 25.12 -34.31 -12.87
CA ASP A 132 24.93 -33.83 -14.24
C ASP A 132 23.57 -34.31 -14.78
N VAL A 133 23.11 -33.69 -15.86
CA VAL A 133 21.93 -34.13 -16.62
C VAL A 133 22.38 -34.43 -18.03
N ASN A 134 22.21 -35.68 -18.46
CA ASN A 134 22.65 -36.11 -19.78
C ASN A 134 21.64 -35.72 -20.88
N GLU A 135 21.96 -36.08 -22.13
CA GLU A 135 21.15 -35.74 -23.32
C GLU A 135 19.72 -36.31 -23.30
N ASN A 136 19.44 -37.29 -22.44
CA ASN A 136 18.12 -37.90 -22.29
C ASN A 136 17.32 -37.32 -21.11
N ASP A 137 17.74 -36.18 -20.55
CA ASP A 137 17.18 -35.58 -19.33
C ASP A 137 17.24 -36.51 -18.10
N ILE A 138 18.27 -37.38 -18.05
CA ILE A 138 18.49 -38.32 -16.94
C ILE A 138 19.62 -37.78 -16.05
N TYR A 139 19.39 -37.79 -14.73
CA TYR A 139 20.38 -37.41 -13.74
C TYR A 139 21.46 -38.49 -13.60
N GLU A 140 22.73 -38.07 -13.55
CA GLU A 140 23.88 -38.94 -13.31
C GLU A 140 24.90 -38.30 -12.36
N VAL A 141 25.67 -39.14 -11.65
CA VAL A 141 26.74 -38.69 -10.73
C VAL A 141 28.08 -38.96 -11.38
N ASP A 142 28.81 -37.89 -11.67
CA ASP A 142 30.09 -37.96 -12.38
C ASP A 142 31.29 -37.98 -11.44
N GLU A 143 31.27 -37.13 -10.42
CA GLU A 143 32.34 -37.01 -9.44
C GLU A 143 31.80 -37.38 -8.06
N CYS A 144 32.55 -38.17 -7.29
CA CYS A 144 32.18 -38.51 -5.91
C CYS A 144 33.45 -38.70 -5.08
N ASN A 145 33.61 -37.90 -4.04
CA ASN A 145 34.80 -37.88 -3.19
C ASN A 145 34.39 -37.79 -1.70
N PRO A 146 34.78 -38.75 -0.85
CA PRO A 146 35.45 -40.01 -1.17
C PRO A 146 34.57 -40.92 -2.06
N PRO A 147 35.15 -41.82 -2.86
CA PRO A 147 34.37 -42.73 -3.70
C PRO A 147 33.39 -43.59 -2.88
N LEU A 148 32.12 -43.60 -3.26
CA LEU A 148 31.10 -44.47 -2.70
C LEU A 148 30.95 -45.74 -3.55
N ARG A 149 30.32 -46.78 -2.99
CA ARG A 149 30.00 -48.00 -3.76
C ARG A 149 29.06 -47.66 -4.91
N ALA A 150 29.39 -48.12 -6.12
CA ALA A 150 28.60 -47.88 -7.33
C ALA A 150 27.13 -48.28 -7.15
N SER A 151 26.86 -49.44 -6.53
CA SER A 151 25.49 -49.91 -6.26
C SER A 151 24.65 -48.94 -5.43
N THR A 152 25.29 -48.24 -4.48
CA THR A 152 24.61 -47.25 -3.62
C THR A 152 24.27 -46.00 -4.41
N ILE A 153 25.21 -45.52 -5.24
CA ILE A 153 24.97 -44.35 -6.10
C ILE A 153 23.87 -44.65 -7.11
N THR A 154 23.94 -45.79 -7.81
CA THR A 154 22.94 -46.20 -8.81
C THR A 154 21.56 -46.29 -8.19
N SER A 155 21.40 -46.94 -7.02
CA SER A 155 20.10 -47.03 -6.35
C SER A 155 19.52 -45.66 -5.98
N LEU A 156 20.35 -44.69 -5.59
CA LEU A 156 19.91 -43.33 -5.24
C LEU A 156 19.52 -42.54 -6.50
N ILE A 157 20.28 -42.68 -7.58
CA ILE A 157 20.01 -42.04 -8.87
C ILE A 157 18.78 -42.62 -9.55
N ASP A 158 18.59 -43.93 -9.52
CA ASP A 158 17.40 -44.59 -10.05
C ASP A 158 16.15 -44.09 -9.33
N ALA A 159 16.21 -43.94 -8.00
CA ALA A 159 15.12 -43.36 -7.23
C ALA A 159 14.84 -41.89 -7.61
N LEU A 160 15.89 -41.08 -7.82
CA LEU A 160 15.76 -39.69 -8.27
C LEU A 160 15.10 -39.60 -9.65
N ASN A 161 15.58 -40.39 -10.62
CA ASN A 161 15.03 -40.45 -11.97
C ASN A 161 13.61 -41.04 -12.01
N THR A 162 13.26 -41.95 -11.11
CA THR A 162 11.91 -42.56 -11.03
C THR A 162 10.88 -41.62 -10.38
N SER A 163 11.32 -40.67 -9.54
CA SER A 163 10.43 -39.74 -8.83
C SER A 163 9.67 -38.75 -9.72
N GLY A 164 9.90 -38.81 -11.04
CA GLY A 164 9.13 -38.09 -12.07
C GLY A 164 9.80 -36.77 -12.46
N ASN A 165 9.87 -36.51 -13.77
CA ASN A 165 10.61 -35.38 -14.36
C ASN A 165 10.07 -33.99 -13.94
N THR A 166 8.85 -33.90 -13.42
CA THR A 166 8.23 -32.62 -13.02
C THR A 166 8.49 -32.22 -11.58
N ASN A 167 8.87 -33.14 -10.69
CA ASN A 167 9.26 -32.82 -9.32
C ASN A 167 10.20 -33.88 -8.72
N PRO A 168 11.48 -33.90 -9.14
CA PRO A 168 12.45 -34.86 -8.63
C PRO A 168 12.69 -34.66 -7.13
N ASP A 169 12.69 -35.73 -6.34
CA ASP A 169 12.92 -35.65 -4.89
C ASP A 169 14.42 -35.51 -4.54
N PHE A 170 14.96 -34.32 -4.81
CA PHE A 170 16.33 -33.95 -4.45
C PHE A 170 16.59 -34.04 -2.94
N SER A 171 15.56 -33.79 -2.12
CA SER A 171 15.72 -33.79 -0.66
C SER A 171 16.06 -35.19 -0.15
N THR A 172 15.36 -36.21 -0.65
CA THR A 172 15.64 -37.61 -0.31
C THR A 172 16.98 -38.06 -0.88
N PHE A 173 17.30 -37.69 -2.12
CA PHE A 173 18.57 -38.02 -2.75
C PHE A 173 19.79 -37.46 -1.99
N VAL A 174 19.79 -36.16 -1.68
CA VAL A 174 20.89 -35.49 -0.95
C VAL A 174 21.08 -36.09 0.45
N ARG A 175 20.00 -36.40 1.16
CA ARG A 175 20.07 -37.10 2.46
C ARG A 175 20.64 -38.51 2.31
N GLY A 176 20.25 -39.23 1.27
CA GLY A 176 20.79 -40.55 0.93
C GLY A 176 22.30 -40.51 0.69
N MET A 177 22.78 -39.54 -0.09
CA MET A 177 24.20 -39.32 -0.33
C MET A 177 24.95 -39.00 0.97
N ARG A 178 24.42 -38.11 1.82
CA ARG A 178 25.03 -37.80 3.12
C ARG A 178 25.13 -39.03 4.03
N ASN A 179 24.09 -39.87 4.06
CA ASN A 179 24.10 -41.11 4.84
C ASN A 179 25.08 -42.13 4.28
N ALA A 180 25.22 -42.21 2.95
CA ALA A 180 26.20 -43.09 2.30
C ALA A 180 27.63 -42.67 2.66
N PHE A 181 27.94 -41.36 2.70
CA PHE A 181 29.22 -40.86 3.20
C PHE A 181 29.43 -41.15 4.70
N LYS A 182 28.39 -41.04 5.54
CA LYS A 182 28.50 -41.42 6.95
C LYS A 182 28.82 -42.91 7.14
N ALA A 183 28.32 -43.76 6.25
CA ALA A 183 28.55 -45.20 6.32
C ALA A 183 29.97 -45.62 5.85
N THR A 184 30.80 -44.69 5.35
CA THR A 184 32.20 -44.95 5.00
C THR A 184 33.20 -44.52 6.07
N LEU A 185 32.70 -44.04 7.21
CA LEU A 185 33.49 -43.61 8.36
C LEU A 185 33.65 -44.72 9.39
#